data_AF-A0A0D0BNH3-F1
#
_entry.id   AF-A0A0D0BNH3-F1
#
_cell.length_a   1.000
_cell.length_b   1.000
_cell.length_c   1.000
_cell.angle_alpha   90.00
_cell.angle_beta   90.00
_cell.angle_gamma   90.00
#
_symmetry.space_group_name_H-M   'P 1'
#
loop_
_entity.id
_entity.type
_entity.pdbx_description
1 polymer ?
#
loop_
_entity_poly.entity_id
_entity_poly.type
_entity_poly.pdbx_seq_one_letter_code
_entity_poly.pdbx_strand_id
1 'polypeptide(L)'
;MLPFGNVYCWAADPLILRVVGTWPVLLTGIGNNTLVWLVSMLTTYTFLGMVAHSIPFTGVPAKVFCLVGKYDYVPLTLLQTKTCAILKAVTSLLLDPISGALVAAEVQADRTGELDIDPIEWRSCLELLALTVAKIHGDVMGDLWKKHCVNCVSIGSAISWHLAMAYNINFCQAVLSQESLDISVYDHHCLEVVCSQLAFQDSENQLKVNMCALLSSSLLGQSGSTPRSRTAGTTPYQRDNGQCFHCRAAGCHPSSCSTYKTITGQQCTKLANDQKYLNKLISSSGRPICFVFACSSTCSWVECPGSHECSLCGPSDHGARNCTHGI
;
A
#
# COMPACT_ATOMS: atom_id res chain seq x y z
N MET A 1 34.63 18.25 -37.45
CA MET A 1 34.88 19.27 -36.41
C MET A 1 33.63 19.40 -35.57
N LEU A 2 33.65 18.82 -34.37
CA LEU A 2 32.62 18.97 -33.34
C LEU A 2 33.14 19.97 -32.30
N PRO A 3 32.30 20.79 -31.66
CA PRO A 3 32.63 21.35 -30.36
C PRO A 3 31.98 20.53 -29.24
N PHE A 4 32.83 20.12 -28.31
CA PHE A 4 32.58 19.70 -26.92
C PHE A 4 31.66 20.73 -26.22
N GLY A 5 30.72 20.40 -25.32
CA GLY A 5 30.82 19.53 -24.15
C GLY A 5 30.99 20.40 -22.90
N ASN A 6 29.90 20.93 -22.33
CA ASN A 6 29.91 21.62 -21.02
C ASN A 6 29.39 20.67 -19.95
N VAL A 7 30.31 20.15 -19.14
CA VAL A 7 30.04 19.48 -17.88
C VAL A 7 30.08 20.56 -16.79
N TYR A 8 28.96 20.85 -16.15
CA TYR A 8 28.93 21.71 -14.97
C TYR A 8 29.18 20.84 -13.73
N CYS A 9 30.40 20.90 -13.19
CA CYS A 9 30.67 20.44 -11.83
C CYS A 9 30.17 21.51 -10.85
N TRP A 10 29.15 21.18 -10.06
CA TRP A 10 28.74 22.00 -8.92
C TRP A 10 29.68 21.70 -7.75
N ALA A 11 30.64 22.59 -7.52
CA ALA A 11 31.32 22.67 -6.22
C ALA A 11 30.35 23.35 -5.25
N ALA A 12 29.88 22.62 -4.24
CA ALA A 12 29.11 23.20 -3.16
C ALA A 12 30.05 24.04 -2.26
N ASP A 13 29.77 25.33 -2.15
CA ASP A 13 30.35 26.21 -1.14
C ASP A 13 29.97 25.71 0.26
N PRO A 14 30.93 25.44 1.16
CA PRO A 14 30.60 25.19 2.56
C PRO A 14 30.28 26.53 3.22
N LEU A 15 28.99 26.80 3.42
CA LEU A 15 28.52 27.81 4.36
C LEU A 15 29.01 27.44 5.77
N ILE A 16 30.12 28.06 6.18
CA ILE A 16 30.62 28.06 7.55
C ILE A 16 29.60 28.84 8.41
N LEU A 17 28.67 28.14 9.02
CA LEU A 17 27.88 28.64 10.14
C LEU A 17 28.80 28.73 11.36
N ARG A 18 29.37 29.92 11.59
CA ARG A 18 30.01 30.27 12.87
C ARG A 18 28.94 30.34 13.96
N VAL A 19 28.68 29.20 14.62
CA VAL A 19 28.08 29.21 15.95
C VAL A 19 29.19 29.49 16.95
N VAL A 20 29.25 30.71 17.46
CA VAL A 20 30.12 31.09 18.58
C VAL A 20 29.54 30.47 19.84
N GLY A 21 29.92 29.22 20.11
CA GLY A 21 29.68 28.52 21.37
C GLY A 21 30.99 27.89 21.81
N THR A 22 31.78 28.63 22.58
CA THR A 22 33.04 28.16 23.14
C THR A 22 32.79 27.03 24.15
N TRP A 23 33.07 25.79 23.76
CA TRP A 23 33.38 24.71 24.69
C TRP A 23 34.85 24.30 24.45
N PRO A 24 35.73 24.39 25.47
CA PRO A 24 37.10 23.97 25.31
C PRO A 24 37.15 22.45 25.49
N VAL A 25 37.27 21.70 24.40
CA VAL A 25 37.78 20.32 24.46
C VAL A 25 39.21 20.35 23.95
N LEU A 26 40.15 20.49 24.89
CA LEU A 26 41.57 20.25 24.65
C LEU A 26 41.76 18.74 24.42
N LEU A 27 41.92 18.34 23.16
CA LEU A 27 42.49 17.04 22.79
C LEU A 27 43.78 17.31 22.01
N THR A 28 44.83 17.68 22.74
CA THR A 28 46.18 17.68 22.21
C THR A 28 46.75 16.26 22.27
N GLY A 29 46.93 15.67 21.09
CA GLY A 29 48.04 14.76 20.83
C GLY A 29 47.76 13.27 21.04
N ILE A 30 47.02 12.64 20.13
CA ILE A 30 47.35 11.29 19.61
C ILE A 30 46.97 11.27 18.13
N GLY A 31 47.94 10.98 17.26
CA GLY A 31 47.73 10.81 15.83
C GLY A 31 46.87 9.58 15.57
N ASN A 32 45.60 9.78 15.23
CA ASN A 32 44.76 8.75 14.62
C ASN A 32 43.64 9.45 13.84
N ASN A 33 43.80 9.54 12.52
CA ASN A 33 42.78 10.04 11.61
C ASN A 33 41.43 9.33 11.79
N THR A 34 41.44 8.09 12.26
CA THR A 34 40.24 7.27 12.52
C THR A 34 39.34 7.83 13.63
N LEU A 35 39.91 8.48 14.66
CA LEU A 35 39.13 9.07 15.76
C LEU A 35 38.41 10.35 15.34
N VAL A 36 39.00 11.13 14.45
CA VAL A 36 38.38 12.35 13.90
C VAL A 36 37.16 11.99 13.04
N TRP A 37 37.27 10.93 12.23
CA TRP A 37 36.15 10.41 11.44
C TRP A 37 35.00 9.87 12.30
N LEU A 38 35.31 9.13 13.37
CA LEU A 38 34.29 8.60 14.29
C LEU A 38 33.58 9.72 15.05
N VAL A 39 34.29 10.74 15.52
CA VAL A 39 33.68 11.89 16.22
C VAL A 39 32.85 12.75 15.25
N SER A 40 33.29 12.92 14.00
CA SER A 40 32.52 13.61 12.95
C SER A 40 31.25 12.85 12.56
N MET A 41 31.31 11.53 12.45
CA MET A 41 30.11 10.71 12.22
C MET A 41 29.15 10.76 13.41
N LEU A 42 29.66 10.59 14.64
CA LEU A 42 28.81 10.65 15.84
C LEU A 42 28.12 12.01 16.01
N THR A 43 28.82 13.12 15.74
CA THR A 43 28.24 14.46 15.80
C THR A 43 27.18 14.69 14.71
N THR A 44 27.38 14.17 13.50
CA THR A 44 26.37 14.28 12.42
C THR A 44 25.11 13.49 12.77
N TYR A 45 25.26 12.28 13.34
CA TYR A 45 24.13 11.45 13.78
C TYR A 45 23.40 12.03 15.00
N THR A 46 24.11 12.59 15.98
CA THR A 46 23.47 13.27 17.12
C THR A 46 22.80 14.58 16.71
N PHE A 47 23.36 15.31 15.74
CA PHE A 47 22.73 16.53 15.22
C PHE A 47 21.42 16.22 14.48
N LEU A 48 21.37 15.17 13.65
CA LEU A 48 20.13 14.68 13.03
C LEU A 48 19.09 14.23 14.08
N GLY A 49 19.54 13.57 15.15
CA GLY A 49 18.67 13.16 16.27
C GLY A 49 18.13 14.33 17.10
N MET A 50 18.94 15.38 17.31
CA MET A 50 18.57 16.56 18.08
C MET A 50 17.69 17.55 17.29
N VAL A 51 17.91 17.71 15.99
CA VAL A 51 17.03 18.54 15.13
C VAL A 51 15.61 17.96 15.08
N ALA A 52 15.46 16.63 15.21
CA ALA A 52 14.15 15.99 15.33
C ALA A 52 13.38 16.36 16.62
N HIS A 53 14.06 16.82 17.67
CA HIS A 53 13.45 17.13 18.97
C HIS A 53 12.99 18.59 19.13
N SER A 54 13.31 19.47 18.19
CA SER A 54 13.03 20.92 18.31
C SER A 54 12.00 21.45 17.31
N ILE A 55 11.32 20.57 16.58
CA ILE A 55 10.38 20.97 15.54
C ILE A 55 8.93 20.78 16.03
N PRO A 56 8.23 21.86 16.43
CA PRO A 56 6.79 21.80 16.64
C PRO A 56 6.11 21.80 15.26
N PHE A 57 5.94 20.63 14.65
CA PHE A 57 5.01 20.48 13.53
C PHE A 57 4.21 19.18 13.69
N THR A 58 2.96 19.38 14.09
CA THR A 58 2.00 18.44 14.66
C THR A 58 1.40 17.46 13.62
N GLY A 59 2.19 16.91 12.70
CA GLY A 59 1.63 16.22 11.53
C GLY A 59 2.27 14.87 11.22
N VAL A 60 3.58 14.89 11.04
CA VAL A 60 4.29 13.89 10.25
C VAL A 60 5.08 12.93 11.17
N PRO A 61 4.97 11.61 11.00
CA PRO A 61 5.74 10.65 11.78
C PRO A 61 7.25 10.86 11.64
N ALA A 62 8.01 10.70 12.73
CA ALA A 62 9.48 10.85 12.73
C ALA A 62 10.17 9.95 11.68
N LYS A 63 9.63 8.75 11.43
CA LYS A 63 10.12 7.83 10.41
C LYS A 63 10.08 8.45 9.01
N VAL A 64 9.05 9.23 8.68
CA VAL A 64 8.97 9.92 7.40
C VAL A 64 10.08 10.96 7.27
N PHE A 65 10.35 11.75 8.31
CA PHE A 65 11.50 12.67 8.31
C PHE A 65 12.83 11.93 8.07
N CYS A 66 13.03 10.77 8.71
CA CYS A 66 14.23 9.97 8.49
C CYS A 66 14.36 9.46 7.06
N LEU A 67 13.25 8.99 6.45
CA LEU A 67 13.25 8.51 5.07
C LEU A 67 13.50 9.65 4.07
N VAL A 68 12.80 10.78 4.23
CA VAL A 68 13.01 11.97 3.41
C VAL A 68 14.46 12.44 3.53
N GLY A 69 14.99 12.56 4.76
CA GLY A 69 16.38 13.01 4.99
C GLY A 69 17.44 12.11 4.37
N LYS A 70 17.15 10.83 4.15
CA LYS A 70 18.05 9.87 3.50
C LYS A 70 17.90 9.80 1.99
N TYR A 71 17.02 10.61 1.39
CA TYR A 71 16.57 10.42 0.00
C TYR A 71 16.14 8.97 -0.24
N ASP A 72 15.29 8.43 0.63
CA ASP A 72 14.73 7.09 0.50
C ASP A 72 13.25 7.15 0.11
N TYR A 73 12.70 6.03 -0.36
CA TYR A 73 11.30 5.93 -0.70
C TYR A 73 10.44 6.11 0.55
N VAL A 74 9.44 7.00 0.46
CA VAL A 74 8.45 7.22 1.51
C VAL A 74 7.15 6.57 1.11
N PRO A 75 6.76 5.45 1.73
CA PRO A 75 5.45 4.89 1.47
C PRO A 75 4.35 5.85 1.92
N LEU A 76 3.36 6.08 1.06
CA LEU A 76 2.28 7.03 1.36
C LEU A 76 1.31 6.48 2.40
N THR A 77 1.27 5.17 2.60
CA THR A 77 0.58 4.51 3.72
C THR A 77 1.03 5.03 5.09
N LEU A 78 2.29 5.48 5.22
CA LEU A 78 2.82 6.08 6.46
C LEU A 78 2.26 7.48 6.72
N LEU A 79 1.78 8.15 5.67
CA LEU A 79 1.24 9.51 5.71
C LEU A 79 -0.29 9.54 5.79
N GLN A 80 -0.96 8.40 5.66
CA GLN A 80 -2.41 8.28 5.86
C GLN A 80 -2.79 8.76 7.26
N THR A 81 -3.96 9.38 7.39
CA THR A 81 -4.38 10.06 8.63
C THR A 81 -4.42 9.08 9.81
N LYS A 82 -4.94 7.88 9.58
CA LYS A 82 -5.02 6.80 10.58
C LYS A 82 -3.62 6.34 11.01
N THR A 83 -2.73 6.12 10.04
CA THR A 83 -1.36 5.69 10.29
C THR A 83 -0.56 6.77 11.02
N CYS A 84 -0.71 8.04 10.63
CA CYS A 84 -0.12 9.16 11.35
C CYS A 84 -0.59 9.22 12.81
N ALA A 85 -1.88 9.01 13.08
CA ALA A 85 -2.41 8.98 14.44
C ALA A 85 -1.85 7.81 15.26
N ILE A 86 -1.78 6.61 14.68
CA ILE A 86 -1.17 5.43 15.31
C ILE A 86 0.31 5.68 15.56
N LEU A 87 1.06 6.14 14.57
CA LEU A 87 2.50 6.36 14.71
C LEU A 87 2.83 7.47 15.70
N LYS A 88 1.99 8.50 15.83
CA LYS A 88 2.10 9.50 16.90
C LYS A 88 1.88 8.89 18.29
N ALA A 89 0.91 7.98 18.41
CA ALA A 89 0.64 7.28 19.67
C ALA A 89 1.74 6.23 19.99
N VAL A 90 2.30 5.59 18.97
CA VAL A 90 3.32 4.51 19.06
C VAL A 90 4.75 5.05 19.08
N THR A 91 4.98 6.34 18.84
CA THR A 91 6.23 7.04 19.21
C THR A 91 6.48 7.10 20.73
N SER A 92 5.91 6.18 21.51
CA SER A 92 6.58 5.61 22.67
C SER A 92 7.89 4.96 22.21
N LEU A 93 9.00 5.70 22.35
CA LEU A 93 10.35 5.23 22.12
C LEU A 93 10.53 3.85 22.78
N LEU A 94 10.93 2.84 22.00
CA LEU A 94 11.26 1.53 22.57
C LEU A 94 12.69 1.61 23.11
N LEU A 95 12.91 1.15 24.35
CA LEU A 95 14.28 0.89 24.79
C LEU A 95 14.79 -0.32 24.00
N ASP A 96 15.87 -0.14 23.25
CA ASP A 96 16.64 -1.26 22.75
C ASP A 96 17.26 -2.00 23.95
N PRO A 97 16.89 -3.27 24.16
CA PRO A 97 17.36 -4.03 25.32
C PRO A 97 18.88 -4.30 25.30
N ILE A 98 19.55 -4.11 24.16
CA ILE A 98 20.99 -4.36 24.00
C ILE A 98 21.79 -3.07 24.24
N SER A 99 21.40 -1.97 23.60
CA SER A 99 22.13 -0.70 23.73
C SER A 99 21.62 0.21 24.84
N GLY A 100 20.43 -0.05 25.39
CA GLY A 100 19.73 0.85 26.30
C GLY A 100 19.27 2.16 25.64
N ALA A 101 19.49 2.32 24.33
CA ALA A 101 19.10 3.51 23.60
C ALA A 101 17.60 3.50 23.35
N LEU A 102 17.01 4.69 23.32
CA LEU A 102 15.65 4.89 22.84
C LEU A 102 15.67 4.76 21.30
N VAL A 103 15.23 3.62 20.80
CA VAL A 103 15.14 3.34 19.37
C VAL A 103 13.69 3.51 18.95
N ALA A 104 13.48 4.31 17.89
CA ALA A 104 12.17 4.39 17.27
C ALA A 104 11.80 2.98 16.79
N ALA A 105 10.64 2.46 17.22
CA ALA A 105 10.14 1.17 16.76
C ALA A 105 10.26 1.11 15.23
N GLU A 106 11.01 0.13 14.73
CA GLU A 106 11.24 0.00 13.30
C GLU A 106 9.93 -0.45 12.66
N VAL A 107 9.10 0.51 12.26
CA VAL A 107 7.72 0.23 11.83
C VAL A 107 7.64 -0.60 10.55
N GLN A 108 8.72 -1.06 9.91
CA GLN A 108 8.73 -1.48 8.50
C GLN A 108 7.99 -0.51 7.56
N ALA A 109 8.50 -0.37 6.34
CA ALA A 109 7.84 0.45 5.34
C ALA A 109 6.80 -0.46 4.67
N ASP A 110 5.67 -0.71 5.32
CA ASP A 110 4.64 -1.57 4.72
C ASP A 110 4.01 -0.85 3.52
N ARG A 111 4.17 -1.45 2.35
CA ARG A 111 3.65 -0.96 1.08
C ARG A 111 2.31 -1.58 0.73
N THR A 112 1.83 -2.50 1.57
CA THR A 112 0.54 -3.16 1.38
C THR A 112 -0.56 -2.11 1.36
N GLY A 113 -1.31 -2.07 0.26
CA GLY A 113 -2.41 -1.13 0.07
C GLY A 113 -2.01 0.25 -0.50
N GLU A 114 -0.76 0.50 -0.88
CA GLU A 114 -0.37 1.77 -1.52
C GLU A 114 -1.13 2.04 -2.83
N LEU A 115 -1.42 0.98 -3.58
CA LEU A 115 -2.20 1.05 -4.83
C LEU A 115 -3.69 1.31 -4.58
N ASP A 116 -4.15 1.14 -3.35
CA ASP A 116 -5.56 1.23 -2.94
C ASP A 116 -5.86 2.50 -2.12
N ILE A 117 -4.89 3.42 -2.00
CA ILE A 117 -5.10 4.70 -1.33
C ILE A 117 -6.12 5.53 -2.14
N ASP A 118 -7.15 6.03 -1.47
CA ASP A 118 -8.16 6.90 -2.07
C ASP A 118 -7.54 8.18 -2.68
N PRO A 119 -8.00 8.68 -3.84
CA PRO A 119 -7.42 9.86 -4.48
C PRO A 119 -7.35 11.12 -3.60
N ILE A 120 -8.34 11.34 -2.73
CA ILE A 120 -8.39 12.51 -1.85
C ILE A 120 -7.36 12.35 -0.73
N GLU A 121 -7.30 11.17 -0.13
CA GLU A 121 -6.31 10.85 0.90
C GLU A 121 -4.89 10.92 0.34
N TRP A 122 -4.66 10.37 -0.86
CA TRP A 122 -3.37 10.39 -1.52
C TRP A 122 -2.87 11.81 -1.78
N ARG A 123 -3.73 12.70 -2.27
CA ARG A 123 -3.34 14.10 -2.52
C ARG A 123 -2.90 14.78 -1.23
N SER A 124 -3.64 14.55 -0.16
CA SER A 124 -3.30 15.05 1.17
C SER A 124 -1.96 14.51 1.65
N CYS A 125 -1.68 13.22 1.42
CA CYS A 125 -0.40 12.59 1.76
C CYS A 125 0.77 13.20 0.96
N LEU A 126 0.60 13.40 -0.35
CA LEU A 126 1.64 13.99 -1.19
C LEU A 126 1.90 15.46 -0.89
N GLU A 127 0.87 16.26 -0.60
CA GLU A 127 1.06 17.64 -0.17
C GLU A 127 1.88 17.70 1.13
N LEU A 128 1.56 16.81 2.08
CA LEU A 128 2.30 16.67 3.33
C LEU A 128 3.75 16.21 3.09
N LEU A 129 3.97 15.29 2.15
CA LEU A 129 5.31 14.86 1.74
C LEU A 129 6.09 16.01 1.10
N ALA A 130 5.49 16.76 0.18
CA ALA A 130 6.13 17.89 -0.49
C ALA A 130 6.53 19.00 0.50
N LEU A 131 5.68 19.29 1.49
CA LEU A 131 6.01 20.21 2.59
C LEU A 131 7.16 19.69 3.44
N THR A 132 7.20 18.37 3.71
CA THR A 132 8.28 17.73 4.46
C THR A 132 9.60 17.79 3.68
N VAL A 133 9.56 17.52 2.37
CA VAL A 133 10.70 17.63 1.47
C VAL A 133 11.19 19.08 1.38
N ALA A 134 10.30 20.06 1.22
CA ALA A 134 10.65 21.48 1.20
C ALA A 134 11.43 21.89 2.45
N LYS A 135 11.00 21.38 3.60
CA LYS A 135 11.62 21.68 4.89
C LYS A 135 13.02 21.09 5.04
N ILE A 136 13.24 19.87 4.54
CA ILE A 136 14.50 19.15 4.73
C ILE A 136 15.51 19.49 3.62
N HIS A 137 15.05 19.59 2.37
CA HIS A 137 15.88 19.71 1.17
C HIS A 137 15.71 21.05 0.43
N GLY A 138 14.90 21.96 0.96
CA GLY A 138 14.67 23.29 0.42
C GLY A 138 13.43 23.39 -0.49
N ASP A 139 12.89 24.62 -0.60
CA ASP A 139 11.61 24.91 -1.27
C ASP A 139 11.58 24.43 -2.73
N VAL A 140 12.70 24.55 -3.44
CA VAL A 140 12.82 24.10 -4.84
C VAL A 140 12.45 22.62 -4.97
N MET A 141 13.01 21.76 -4.11
CA MET A 141 12.70 20.33 -4.16
C MET A 141 11.24 20.07 -3.80
N GLY A 142 10.71 20.79 -2.82
CA GLY A 142 9.27 20.73 -2.48
C GLY A 142 8.36 21.07 -3.65
N ASP A 143 8.71 22.08 -4.45
CA ASP A 143 7.94 22.47 -5.63
C ASP A 143 8.04 21.45 -6.77
N LEU A 144 9.17 20.76 -6.94
CA LEU A 144 9.27 19.63 -7.88
C LEU A 144 8.32 18.49 -7.50
N TRP A 145 8.21 18.17 -6.21
CA TRP A 145 7.24 17.18 -5.71
C TRP A 145 5.78 17.60 -5.91
N LYS A 146 5.46 18.90 -5.78
CA LYS A 146 4.11 19.40 -6.10
C LYS A 146 3.78 19.22 -7.59
N LYS A 147 4.74 19.47 -8.49
CA LYS A 147 4.55 19.24 -9.93
C LYS A 147 4.34 17.75 -10.24
N HIS A 148 5.09 16.86 -9.60
CA HIS A 148 4.86 15.41 -9.70
C HIS A 148 3.45 15.01 -9.28
N CYS A 149 2.92 15.61 -8.20
CA CYS A 149 1.54 15.40 -7.76
C CYS A 149 0.53 15.75 -8.88
N VAL A 150 0.74 16.87 -9.58
CA VAL A 150 -0.09 17.28 -10.73
C VAL A 150 -0.02 16.26 -11.87
N ASN A 151 1.17 15.71 -12.17
CA ASN A 151 1.34 14.69 -13.21
C ASN A 151 0.51 13.43 -12.87
N CYS A 152 0.61 12.93 -11.65
CA CYS A 152 -0.15 11.75 -11.21
C CYS A 152 -1.67 11.99 -11.22
N VAL A 153 -2.14 13.16 -10.78
CA VAL A 153 -3.57 13.53 -10.87
C VAL A 153 -4.04 13.56 -12.33
N SER A 154 -3.19 14.06 -13.23
CA SER A 154 -3.48 14.10 -14.67
C SER A 154 -3.60 12.68 -15.25
N ILE A 155 -2.68 11.77 -14.90
CA ILE A 155 -2.76 10.34 -15.30
C ILE A 155 -4.04 9.69 -14.74
N GLY A 156 -4.33 9.94 -13.46
CA GLY A 156 -5.46 9.35 -12.76
C GLY A 156 -6.81 9.75 -13.35
N SER A 157 -6.93 11.02 -13.77
CA SER A 157 -8.14 11.56 -14.41
C SER A 157 -8.27 11.16 -15.88
N ALA A 158 -7.15 10.99 -16.60
CA ALA A 158 -7.17 10.63 -18.02
C ALA A 158 -7.39 9.13 -18.27
N ILE A 159 -6.84 8.26 -17.41
CA ILE A 159 -6.82 6.81 -17.65
C ILE A 159 -7.44 6.04 -16.49
N SER A 160 -6.73 5.94 -15.36
CA SER A 160 -7.24 5.32 -14.14
C SER A 160 -6.39 5.69 -12.93
N TRP A 161 -7.02 5.74 -11.76
CA TRP A 161 -6.33 6.02 -10.51
C TRP A 161 -5.28 4.95 -10.17
N HIS A 162 -5.62 3.68 -10.39
CA HIS A 162 -4.71 2.56 -10.13
C HIS A 162 -3.41 2.67 -10.93
N LEU A 163 -3.51 3.06 -12.22
CA LEU A 163 -2.35 3.31 -13.06
C LEU A 163 -1.52 4.49 -12.57
N ALA A 164 -2.16 5.57 -12.12
CA ALA A 164 -1.46 6.72 -11.54
C ALA A 164 -0.65 6.35 -10.28
N MET A 165 -1.19 5.46 -9.44
CA MET A 165 -0.48 4.98 -8.24
C MET A 165 0.71 4.09 -8.60
N ALA A 166 0.52 3.18 -9.56
CA ALA A 166 1.60 2.34 -10.04
C ALA A 166 2.70 3.17 -10.72
N TYR A 167 2.33 4.21 -11.50
CA TYR A 167 3.25 5.20 -12.05
C TYR A 167 4.01 5.94 -10.94
N ASN A 168 3.31 6.50 -9.96
CA ASN A 168 3.93 7.23 -8.85
C ASN A 168 4.99 6.39 -8.14
N ILE A 169 4.64 5.13 -7.80
CA ILE A 169 5.54 4.18 -7.17
C ILE A 169 6.80 3.95 -8.01
N ASN A 170 6.63 3.54 -9.27
CA ASN A 170 7.77 3.19 -10.13
C ASN A 170 8.64 4.41 -10.42
N PHE A 171 8.04 5.57 -10.67
CA PHE A 171 8.78 6.79 -10.98
C PHE A 171 9.57 7.29 -9.78
N CYS A 172 8.99 7.29 -8.57
CA CYS A 172 9.73 7.65 -7.37
C CYS A 172 10.91 6.71 -7.15
N GLN A 173 10.74 5.40 -7.36
CA GLN A 173 11.85 4.45 -7.26
C GLN A 173 12.93 4.68 -8.32
N ALA A 174 12.53 5.02 -9.55
CA ALA A 174 13.47 5.36 -10.61
C ALA A 174 14.31 6.59 -10.23
N VAL A 175 13.67 7.67 -9.75
CA VAL A 175 14.34 8.89 -9.27
C VAL A 175 15.33 8.59 -8.14
N LEU A 176 14.97 7.71 -7.21
CA LEU A 176 15.87 7.29 -6.13
C LEU A 176 17.08 6.48 -6.63
N SER A 177 16.91 5.73 -7.72
CA SER A 177 17.99 4.95 -8.33
C SER A 177 18.87 5.77 -9.29
N GLN A 178 18.37 6.92 -9.77
CA GLN A 178 19.00 7.76 -10.77
C GLN A 178 18.89 9.23 -10.38
N GLU A 179 19.93 9.77 -9.74
CA GLU A 179 19.98 11.17 -9.27
C GLU A 179 19.75 12.22 -10.38
N SER A 180 19.95 11.85 -11.65
CA SER A 180 19.74 12.74 -12.80
C SER A 180 18.27 12.92 -13.22
N LEU A 181 17.34 12.13 -12.68
CA LEU A 181 15.93 12.23 -13.05
C LEU A 181 15.24 13.38 -12.30
N ASP A 182 14.68 14.32 -13.05
CA ASP A 182 13.86 15.40 -12.49
C ASP A 182 12.45 14.87 -12.19
N ILE A 183 12.15 14.77 -10.89
CA ILE A 183 10.84 14.29 -10.41
C ILE A 183 9.65 15.14 -10.89
N SER A 184 9.88 16.39 -11.29
CA SER A 184 8.79 17.24 -11.79
C SER A 184 8.37 16.93 -13.22
N VAL A 185 9.19 16.19 -13.97
CA VAL A 185 8.98 15.89 -15.38
C VAL A 185 8.10 14.66 -15.54
N TYR A 186 7.10 14.76 -16.41
CA TYR A 186 6.29 13.62 -16.81
C TYR A 186 7.12 12.65 -17.65
N ASP A 187 7.22 11.40 -17.22
CA ASP A 187 7.98 10.35 -17.90
C ASP A 187 7.05 9.38 -18.63
N HIS A 188 6.95 9.55 -19.94
CA HIS A 188 6.14 8.67 -20.80
C HIS A 188 6.64 7.22 -20.79
N HIS A 189 7.96 7.02 -20.73
CA HIS A 189 8.54 5.69 -20.74
C HIS A 189 8.21 4.92 -19.46
N CYS A 190 8.28 5.59 -18.31
CA CYS A 190 7.85 5.00 -17.04
C CYS A 190 6.37 4.58 -17.10
N LEU A 191 5.50 5.42 -17.68
CA LEU A 191 4.09 5.08 -17.84
C LEU A 191 3.87 3.85 -18.75
N GLU A 192 4.58 3.76 -19.88
CA GLU A 192 4.52 2.60 -20.78
C GLU A 192 4.94 1.30 -20.10
N VAL A 193 6.02 1.34 -19.30
CA VAL A 193 6.50 0.20 -18.54
C VAL A 193 5.43 -0.26 -17.55
N VAL A 194 4.84 0.67 -16.80
CA VAL A 194 3.77 0.35 -15.83
C VAL A 194 2.53 -0.22 -16.53
N CYS A 195 2.08 0.39 -17.62
CA CYS A 195 0.97 -0.13 -18.43
C CYS A 195 1.23 -1.57 -18.88
N SER A 196 2.45 -1.85 -19.37
CA SER A 196 2.85 -3.18 -19.81
C SER A 196 2.84 -4.18 -18.65
N GLN A 197 3.41 -3.81 -17.50
CA GLN A 197 3.43 -4.66 -16.30
C GLN A 197 2.02 -5.03 -15.83
N LEU A 198 1.11 -4.05 -15.78
CA LEU A 198 -0.28 -4.30 -15.39
C LEU A 198 -1.01 -5.20 -16.39
N ALA A 199 -0.80 -4.99 -17.70
CA ALA A 199 -1.37 -5.86 -18.74
C ALA A 199 -0.86 -7.32 -18.63
N PHE A 200 0.42 -7.51 -18.30
CA PHE A 200 0.99 -8.84 -18.06
C PHE A 200 0.41 -9.50 -16.79
N GLN A 201 0.25 -8.75 -15.70
CA GLN A 201 -0.35 -9.26 -14.47
C GLN A 201 -1.80 -9.72 -14.69
N ASP A 202 -2.59 -8.95 -15.44
CA ASP A 202 -3.95 -9.33 -15.79
C ASP A 202 -3.98 -10.59 -16.66
N SER A 203 -3.07 -10.70 -17.62
CA SER A 203 -2.94 -11.89 -18.47
C SER A 203 -2.54 -13.13 -17.66
N GLU A 204 -1.59 -12.99 -16.73
CA GLU A 204 -1.16 -14.09 -15.86
C GLU A 204 -2.30 -14.53 -14.92
N ASN A 205 -3.05 -13.57 -14.37
CA ASN A 205 -4.21 -13.86 -13.55
C ASN A 205 -5.30 -14.59 -14.35
N GLN A 206 -5.55 -14.18 -15.60
CA GLN A 206 -6.47 -14.88 -16.50
C GLN A 206 -5.98 -16.30 -16.83
N LEU A 207 -4.68 -16.48 -17.09
CA LEU A 207 -4.09 -17.80 -17.33
C LEU A 207 -4.20 -18.70 -16.10
N LYS A 208 -3.97 -18.20 -14.89
CA LYS A 208 -4.16 -18.96 -13.64
C LYS A 208 -5.61 -19.40 -13.46
N VAL A 209 -6.57 -18.50 -13.72
CA VAL A 209 -8.00 -18.83 -13.70
C VAL A 209 -8.34 -19.91 -14.74
N ASN A 210 -7.83 -19.78 -15.96
CA ASN A 210 -8.07 -20.73 -17.04
C ASN A 210 -7.40 -22.09 -16.79
N MET A 211 -6.19 -22.12 -16.23
CA MET A 211 -5.50 -23.37 -15.87
C MET A 211 -6.23 -24.10 -14.75
N CYS A 212 -6.71 -23.39 -13.72
CA CYS A 212 -7.55 -23.98 -12.67
C CYS A 212 -8.87 -24.53 -13.25
N ALA A 213 -9.45 -23.88 -14.25
CA ALA A 213 -10.65 -24.36 -14.94
C ALA A 213 -10.38 -25.62 -15.79
N LEU A 214 -9.24 -25.70 -16.48
CA LEU A 214 -8.85 -26.87 -17.29
C LEU A 214 -8.49 -28.10 -16.43
N LEU A 215 -7.78 -27.89 -15.31
CA LEU A 215 -7.47 -28.97 -14.37
C LEU A 215 -8.74 -29.51 -13.68
N SER A 216 -9.72 -28.64 -13.41
CA SER A 216 -11.04 -29.04 -12.88
C SER A 216 -11.89 -29.80 -13.91
N SER A 217 -11.61 -29.65 -15.21
CA SER A 217 -12.35 -30.29 -16.29
C SER A 217 -11.81 -31.69 -16.64
N SER A 218 -10.56 -31.99 -16.28
CA SER A 218 -9.92 -33.29 -16.59
C SER A 218 -10.22 -34.40 -15.58
N LEU A 219 -10.87 -34.10 -14.45
CA LEU A 219 -11.26 -35.08 -13.43
C LEU A 219 -12.73 -35.54 -13.52
N LEU A 220 -13.51 -35.00 -14.46
CA LEU A 220 -14.92 -35.39 -14.67
C LEU A 220 -15.16 -35.73 -16.14
N GLY A 221 -14.63 -36.88 -16.54
CA GLY A 221 -14.80 -37.41 -17.89
C GLY A 221 -15.00 -38.92 -17.89
N GLN A 222 -16.21 -39.37 -17.49
CA GLN A 222 -16.97 -40.41 -18.18
C GLN A 222 -18.38 -40.56 -17.56
N SER A 223 -19.34 -39.78 -18.07
CA SER A 223 -20.68 -40.32 -18.35
C SER A 223 -21.36 -39.39 -19.35
N GLY A 224 -21.90 -39.99 -20.41
CA GLY A 224 -22.23 -39.33 -21.65
C GLY A 224 -23.55 -38.58 -21.67
N SER A 225 -23.80 -38.06 -22.87
CA SER A 225 -25.06 -37.58 -23.46
C SER A 225 -25.33 -36.06 -23.46
N THR A 226 -25.26 -35.55 -24.69
CA THR A 226 -25.99 -34.42 -25.32
C THR A 226 -25.53 -32.97 -25.08
N PRO A 227 -25.24 -32.20 -26.16
CA PRO A 227 -24.90 -30.79 -26.07
C PRO A 227 -26.15 -29.93 -26.21
N ARG A 228 -26.42 -29.06 -25.24
CA ARG A 228 -27.21 -27.85 -25.46
C ARG A 228 -26.40 -26.65 -24.98
N SER A 229 -25.74 -26.03 -25.95
CA SER A 229 -24.99 -24.79 -25.82
C SER A 229 -25.91 -23.66 -25.34
N ARG A 230 -25.60 -23.10 -24.17
CA ARG A 230 -25.86 -21.69 -23.86
C ARG A 230 -24.62 -21.12 -23.17
N THR A 231 -23.98 -20.23 -23.89
CA THR A 231 -22.95 -19.29 -23.47
C THR A 231 -23.34 -18.59 -22.18
N ALA A 232 -22.65 -18.90 -21.07
CA ALA A 232 -22.66 -18.09 -19.86
C ALA A 232 -21.35 -17.30 -19.83
N GLY A 233 -21.40 -16.04 -20.27
CA GLY A 233 -20.31 -15.10 -20.10
C GLY A 233 -20.13 -14.78 -18.63
N THR A 234 -19.03 -15.23 -18.05
CA THR A 234 -18.56 -14.77 -16.73
C THR A 234 -17.89 -13.43 -16.92
N THR A 235 -18.61 -12.34 -16.64
CA THR A 235 -18.04 -11.01 -16.51
C THR A 235 -17.15 -10.94 -15.25
N PRO A 236 -15.95 -10.34 -15.29
CA PRO A 236 -15.10 -10.17 -14.13
C PRO A 236 -15.74 -9.16 -13.16
N TYR A 237 -16.13 -9.64 -11.98
CA TYR A 237 -16.74 -8.84 -10.93
C TYR A 237 -15.65 -8.00 -10.25
N GLN A 238 -15.72 -6.67 -10.39
CA GLN A 238 -14.79 -5.71 -9.80
C GLN A 238 -14.76 -5.85 -8.27
N ARG A 239 -13.55 -5.82 -7.70
CA ARG A 239 -13.29 -5.88 -6.26
C ARG A 239 -13.54 -4.51 -5.63
N ASP A 240 -14.79 -4.22 -5.29
CA ASP A 240 -15.05 -3.31 -4.17
C ASP A 240 -14.54 -3.98 -2.89
N ASN A 241 -14.09 -3.18 -1.91
CA ASN A 241 -13.64 -3.52 -0.54
C ASN A 241 -14.55 -4.54 0.20
N GLY A 242 -14.57 -5.78 -0.27
CA GLY A 242 -15.57 -6.78 0.09
C GLY A 242 -15.37 -7.25 1.52
N GLN A 243 -16.38 -7.01 2.35
CA GLN A 243 -16.47 -7.69 3.64
C GLN A 243 -16.63 -9.19 3.41
N CYS A 244 -15.92 -10.00 4.20
CA CYS A 244 -16.02 -11.45 4.14
C CYS A 244 -17.45 -11.91 4.45
N PHE A 245 -18.09 -12.69 3.57
CA PHE A 245 -19.43 -13.23 3.86
C PHE A 245 -19.46 -14.29 4.97
N HIS A 246 -18.30 -14.66 5.51
CA HIS A 246 -18.18 -15.59 6.63
C HIS A 246 -18.09 -14.87 7.98
N CYS A 247 -17.25 -13.84 8.10
CA CYS A 247 -17.00 -13.13 9.37
C CYS A 247 -17.21 -11.62 9.33
N ARG A 248 -17.50 -11.06 8.16
CA ARG A 248 -17.63 -9.62 7.87
C ARG A 248 -16.35 -8.78 7.97
N ALA A 249 -15.23 -9.35 8.40
CA ALA A 249 -13.95 -8.66 8.35
C ALA A 249 -13.57 -8.31 6.90
N ALA A 250 -12.93 -7.16 6.72
CA ALA A 250 -12.35 -6.79 5.43
C ALA A 250 -11.10 -7.63 5.15
N GLY A 251 -10.79 -7.81 3.86
CA GLY A 251 -9.50 -8.37 3.42
C GLY A 251 -9.36 -9.89 3.57
N CYS A 252 -10.42 -10.64 3.87
CA CYS A 252 -10.38 -12.10 3.83
C CYS A 252 -11.54 -12.71 3.04
N HIS A 253 -11.29 -13.89 2.46
CA HIS A 253 -12.30 -14.69 1.79
C HIS A 253 -12.85 -15.77 2.74
N PRO A 254 -14.06 -16.31 2.52
CA PRO A 254 -14.60 -17.38 3.34
C PRO A 254 -13.65 -18.57 3.51
N SER A 255 -12.94 -18.99 2.44
CA SER A 255 -12.01 -20.12 2.50
C SER A 255 -10.76 -19.88 3.35
N SER A 256 -10.35 -18.62 3.50
CA SER A 256 -9.17 -18.22 4.27
C SER A 256 -9.53 -17.58 5.61
N CYS A 257 -10.81 -17.59 5.97
CA CYS A 257 -11.30 -16.98 7.20
C CYS A 257 -11.07 -17.94 8.37
N SER A 258 -10.26 -17.53 9.35
CA SER A 258 -10.00 -18.31 10.56
C SER A 258 -11.07 -18.13 11.65
N THR A 259 -12.04 -17.24 11.44
CA THR A 259 -13.07 -16.94 12.44
C THR A 259 -14.14 -18.03 12.46
N TYR A 260 -14.39 -18.61 13.63
CA TYR A 260 -15.39 -19.66 13.82
C TYR A 260 -16.77 -19.14 14.26
N LYS A 261 -16.84 -17.86 14.64
CA LYS A 261 -18.07 -17.13 15.01
C LYS A 261 -18.27 -15.91 14.13
N THR A 262 -19.51 -15.66 13.75
CA THR A 262 -19.91 -14.40 13.13
C THR A 262 -19.82 -13.29 14.18
N ILE A 263 -19.89 -12.04 13.71
CA ILE A 263 -19.97 -10.86 14.59
C ILE A 263 -21.21 -10.87 15.52
N THR A 264 -22.25 -11.62 15.17
CA THR A 264 -23.43 -11.84 16.04
C THR A 264 -23.22 -12.90 17.12
N GLY A 265 -22.01 -13.48 17.20
CA GLY A 265 -21.70 -14.58 18.11
C GLY A 265 -22.25 -15.94 17.67
N GLN A 266 -22.94 -16.01 16.52
CA GLN A 266 -23.41 -17.26 15.93
C GLN A 266 -22.25 -18.04 15.30
N GLN A 267 -22.40 -19.35 15.14
CA GLN A 267 -21.39 -20.13 14.43
C GLN A 267 -21.35 -19.73 12.95
N CYS A 268 -20.16 -19.55 12.40
CA CYS A 268 -20.02 -19.21 10.99
C CYS A 268 -20.63 -20.30 10.09
N THR A 269 -21.26 -19.86 9.00
CA THR A 269 -21.83 -20.76 8.00
C THR A 269 -20.75 -21.65 7.40
N LYS A 270 -20.96 -22.97 7.37
CA LYS A 270 -19.93 -23.93 6.91
C LYS A 270 -19.53 -23.69 5.45
N LEU A 271 -18.26 -23.92 5.15
CA LEU A 271 -17.80 -24.03 3.77
C LEU A 271 -18.29 -25.35 3.17
N ALA A 272 -18.65 -25.31 1.89
CA ALA A 272 -18.92 -26.51 1.12
C ALA A 272 -17.63 -27.33 1.03
N ASN A 273 -17.73 -28.65 1.20
CA ASN A 273 -16.63 -29.56 0.92
C ASN A 273 -16.52 -29.78 -0.59
N ASP A 274 -16.27 -28.70 -1.32
CA ASP A 274 -16.26 -28.63 -2.78
C ASP A 274 -14.97 -27.94 -3.21
N GLN A 275 -13.98 -28.74 -3.61
CA GLN A 275 -12.66 -28.24 -4.01
C GLN A 275 -12.74 -27.26 -5.19
N LYS A 276 -13.81 -27.33 -5.99
CA LYS A 276 -14.03 -26.43 -7.14
C LYS A 276 -14.47 -25.03 -6.69
N TYR A 277 -15.11 -24.91 -5.54
CA TYR A 277 -15.66 -23.64 -5.06
C TYR A 277 -15.31 -23.42 -3.59
N LEU A 278 -14.03 -23.12 -3.34
CA LEU A 278 -13.46 -22.94 -2.00
C LEU A 278 -14.21 -21.91 -1.12
N ASN A 279 -14.87 -20.92 -1.74
CA ASN A 279 -15.60 -19.85 -1.05
C ASN A 279 -17.11 -20.09 -0.93
N LYS A 280 -17.59 -21.26 -1.36
CA LYS A 280 -19.01 -21.59 -1.35
C LYS A 280 -19.46 -21.90 0.07
N LEU A 281 -20.46 -21.17 0.54
CA LEU A 281 -21.05 -21.36 1.86
C LEU A 281 -22.28 -22.28 1.75
N ILE A 282 -22.49 -23.12 2.77
CA ILE A 282 -23.63 -24.04 2.86
C ILE A 282 -24.57 -23.57 3.97
N SER A 283 -25.82 -23.29 3.60
CA SER A 283 -26.88 -22.86 4.52
C SER A 283 -27.20 -23.90 5.59
N SER A 284 -28.01 -23.50 6.57
CA SER A 284 -28.55 -24.39 7.59
C SER A 284 -29.34 -25.57 6.99
N SER A 285 -29.98 -25.34 5.84
CA SER A 285 -30.72 -26.33 5.05
C SER A 285 -29.83 -27.26 4.21
N GLY A 286 -28.50 -27.13 4.26
CA GLY A 286 -27.56 -27.95 3.51
C GLY A 286 -27.41 -27.56 2.03
N ARG A 287 -28.08 -26.49 1.59
CA ARG A 287 -28.00 -25.98 0.21
C ARG A 287 -26.89 -24.91 0.10
N PRO A 288 -26.28 -24.73 -1.07
CA PRO A 288 -25.33 -23.63 -1.25
C PRO A 288 -26.03 -22.28 -1.12
N ILE A 289 -25.41 -21.32 -0.45
CA ILE A 289 -25.95 -19.95 -0.38
C ILE A 289 -25.84 -19.28 -1.75
N CYS A 290 -26.91 -18.63 -2.19
CA CYS A 290 -26.93 -17.85 -3.42
C CYS A 290 -26.06 -16.59 -3.27
N PHE A 291 -24.97 -16.52 -4.03
CA PHE A 291 -24.05 -15.38 -3.97
C PHE A 291 -24.70 -14.06 -4.40
N VAL A 292 -25.56 -14.09 -5.43
CA VAL A 292 -26.27 -12.90 -5.91
C VAL A 292 -27.16 -12.32 -4.80
N PHE A 293 -27.91 -13.19 -4.11
CA PHE A 293 -28.70 -12.81 -2.95
C PHE A 293 -27.82 -12.31 -1.81
N ALA A 294 -26.73 -13.01 -1.47
CA ALA A 294 -25.81 -12.60 -0.40
C ALA A 294 -25.21 -11.20 -0.65
N CYS A 295 -24.93 -10.85 -1.90
CA CYS A 295 -24.40 -9.54 -2.29
C CYS A 295 -25.44 -8.43 -2.35
N SER A 296 -26.68 -8.72 -2.78
CA SER A 296 -27.65 -7.67 -3.17
C SER A 296 -28.99 -7.73 -2.43
N SER A 297 -29.19 -8.71 -1.55
CA SER A 297 -30.50 -9.05 -0.96
C SER A 297 -31.59 -9.43 -1.96
N THR A 298 -31.27 -9.56 -3.25
CA THR A 298 -32.23 -9.88 -4.30
C THR A 298 -31.65 -10.93 -5.23
N CYS A 299 -32.52 -11.73 -5.86
CA CYS A 299 -32.14 -12.75 -6.82
C CYS A 299 -33.25 -12.85 -7.87
N SER A 300 -32.91 -12.64 -9.13
CA SER A 300 -33.87 -12.65 -10.24
C SER A 300 -34.20 -14.06 -10.76
N TRP A 301 -33.57 -15.11 -10.21
CA TRP A 301 -33.84 -16.48 -10.60
C TRP A 301 -35.12 -16.98 -9.93
N VAL A 302 -36.12 -17.29 -10.75
CA VAL A 302 -37.42 -17.82 -10.33
C VAL A 302 -37.27 -19.10 -9.49
N GLU A 303 -36.36 -19.98 -9.91
CA GLU A 303 -35.97 -21.18 -9.15
C GLU A 303 -34.47 -21.15 -8.88
N CYS A 304 -34.06 -20.36 -7.87
CA CYS A 304 -32.66 -20.31 -7.50
C CYS A 304 -32.19 -21.68 -6.96
N PRO A 305 -31.10 -22.26 -7.49
CA PRO A 305 -30.54 -23.50 -6.96
C PRO A 305 -29.91 -23.31 -5.57
N GLY A 306 -29.59 -22.07 -5.19
CA GLY A 306 -29.06 -21.73 -3.88
C GLY A 306 -30.13 -21.33 -2.86
N SER A 307 -29.75 -21.32 -1.59
CA SER A 307 -30.58 -20.77 -0.50
C SER A 307 -30.48 -19.25 -0.44
N HIS A 308 -31.60 -18.59 -0.18
CA HIS A 308 -31.70 -17.16 0.10
C HIS A 308 -31.71 -16.94 1.62
N GLU A 309 -30.59 -17.26 2.26
CA GLU A 309 -30.34 -17.04 3.69
C GLU A 309 -29.12 -16.12 3.84
N CYS A 310 -29.12 -15.28 4.88
CA CYS A 310 -27.94 -14.50 5.25
C CYS A 310 -26.91 -15.40 5.93
N SER A 311 -25.70 -15.47 5.40
CA SER A 311 -24.62 -16.29 5.98
C SER A 311 -24.12 -15.80 7.35
N LEU A 312 -24.56 -14.62 7.82
CA LEU A 312 -24.14 -14.02 9.08
C LEU A 312 -25.19 -14.15 10.20
N CYS A 313 -26.49 -14.18 9.86
CA CYS A 313 -27.57 -14.25 10.84
C CYS A 313 -28.63 -15.33 10.55
N GLY A 314 -28.43 -16.15 9.50
CA GLY A 314 -29.33 -17.24 9.13
C GLY A 314 -30.48 -16.81 8.21
N PRO A 315 -31.64 -17.48 8.28
CA PRO A 315 -32.81 -17.15 7.45
C PRO A 315 -33.27 -15.71 7.67
N SER A 316 -33.24 -14.91 6.61
CA SER A 316 -33.66 -13.51 6.61
C SER A 316 -34.08 -13.06 5.21
N ASP A 317 -34.63 -11.85 5.13
CA ASP A 317 -35.03 -11.15 3.90
C ASP A 317 -33.87 -10.38 3.24
N HIS A 318 -32.64 -10.53 3.74
CA HIS A 318 -31.48 -9.78 3.25
C HIS A 318 -30.26 -10.67 3.02
N GLY A 319 -29.37 -10.21 2.14
CA GLY A 319 -28.06 -10.79 1.91
C GLY A 319 -27.04 -10.38 2.97
N ALA A 320 -25.97 -11.16 3.09
CA ALA A 320 -24.88 -10.90 4.03
C ALA A 320 -24.24 -9.51 3.89
N ARG A 321 -24.16 -8.94 2.68
CA ARG A 321 -23.65 -7.57 2.45
C ARG A 321 -24.48 -6.52 3.19
N ASN A 322 -25.79 -6.74 3.29
CA ASN A 322 -26.75 -5.80 3.86
C ASN A 322 -27.19 -6.19 5.28
N CYS A 323 -26.54 -7.19 5.89
CA CYS A 323 -26.85 -7.58 7.25
C CYS A 323 -26.57 -6.43 8.21
N THR A 324 -27.50 -6.08 9.10
CA THR A 324 -27.30 -4.99 10.08
C THR A 324 -26.75 -5.49 11.41
N HIS A 325 -26.84 -6.80 11.67
CA HIS A 325 -26.41 -7.41 12.93
C HIS A 325 -24.88 -7.45 13.15
N GLY A 326 -24.10 -6.74 12.35
CA GLY A 326 -22.64 -6.70 12.45
C GLY A 326 -22.07 -5.29 12.35
N ILE A 327 -22.85 -4.32 12.83
CA ILE A 327 -22.41 -2.95 13.13
C ILE A 327 -22.27 -2.86 14.64
#